data_AF-A0A699Q6H9-F1
#
_entry.id   AF-A0A699Q6H9-F1
#
_cell.length_a   1.000
_cell.length_b   1.000
_cell.length_c   1.000
_cell.angle_alpha   90.00
_cell.angle_beta   90.00
_cell.angle_gamma   90.00
#
_symmetry.space_group_name_H-M   'P 1'
#
loop_
_entity.id
_entity.type
_entity.pdbx_description
1 polymer ?
#
loop_
_entity_poly.entity_id
_entity_poly.type
_entity_poly.pdbx_seq_one_letter_code
_entity_poly.pdbx_strand_id
1 'polypeptide(L)'
;MADNRNMAQMLQAPIEDLVSKFINQFFPPSKTTYLRNEITNFLQKPNETFNEAWESLKDLLRQCPHYGFSELHQLDTFYNALNPNDQDALDSAAGGNFLDKIPRECLSIIESKSNVRYSRSRITDVRANTNAPLPSSSPSNSFDLQQIAA
;
A
#
# COMPACT_ATOMS: atom_id res chain seq x y z
N MET A 1 35.97 6.11 -47.33
CA MET A 1 34.75 6.52 -46.61
C MET A 1 34.64 5.62 -45.38
N ALA A 2 34.75 6.17 -44.18
CA ALA A 2 34.50 5.39 -42.96
C ALA A 2 32.99 5.16 -42.86
N ASP A 3 32.58 3.89 -42.77
CA ASP A 3 31.17 3.51 -42.65
C ASP A 3 30.59 4.09 -41.36
N ASN A 4 29.52 4.89 -41.49
CA ASN A 4 28.89 5.57 -40.35
C ASN A 4 28.28 4.57 -39.34
N ARG A 5 28.07 3.31 -39.74
CA ARG A 5 27.70 2.19 -38.87
C ARG A 5 28.80 1.81 -37.87
N ASN A 6 30.07 2.02 -38.21
CA ASN A 6 31.20 1.59 -37.39
C ASN A 6 31.46 2.56 -36.21
N MET A 7 31.25 3.87 -36.41
CA MET A 7 31.36 4.84 -35.31
C MET A 7 30.24 4.71 -34.27
N ALA A 8 29.01 4.41 -34.72
CA ALA A 8 27.91 4.14 -33.79
C ALA A 8 28.19 2.91 -32.91
N GLN A 9 28.77 1.84 -33.48
CA GLN A 9 29.18 0.66 -32.70
C GLN A 9 30.38 0.93 -31.78
N MET A 10 31.34 1.77 -32.20
CA MET A 10 32.47 2.20 -31.34
C MET A 10 32.04 3.09 -30.16
N LEU A 11 30.94 3.84 -30.28
CA LEU A 11 30.40 4.66 -29.19
C LEU A 11 29.41 3.90 -28.30
N GLN A 12 28.79 2.83 -28.80
CA GLN A 12 27.84 2.00 -28.07
C GLN A 12 28.54 1.02 -27.10
N ALA A 13 29.62 0.36 -27.54
CA ALA A 13 30.36 -0.61 -26.72
C ALA A 13 30.94 -0.05 -25.40
N PRO A 14 31.48 1.18 -25.33
CA PRO A 14 31.98 1.77 -24.09
C PRO A 14 30.87 2.07 -23.08
N ILE A 15 29.69 2.48 -23.56
CA ILE A 15 28.55 2.77 -22.69
C ILE A 15 27.98 1.48 -22.12
N GLU A 16 27.82 0.43 -22.94
CA GLU A 16 27.33 -0.87 -22.49
C GLU A 16 28.29 -1.54 -21.50
N ASP A 17 29.61 -1.45 -21.74
CA ASP A 17 30.62 -1.96 -20.80
C ASP A 17 30.61 -1.18 -19.47
N LEU A 18 30.47 0.14 -19.51
CA LEU A 18 30.38 0.97 -18.31
C LEU A 18 29.09 0.69 -17.53
N VAL A 19 27.96 0.54 -18.22
CA VAL A 19 26.67 0.15 -17.63
C VAL A 19 26.78 -1.23 -17.01
N SER A 20 27.35 -2.21 -17.71
CA SER A 20 27.54 -3.57 -17.20
C SER A 20 28.45 -3.59 -15.97
N LYS A 21 29.57 -2.86 -15.98
CA LYS A 21 30.46 -2.73 -14.82
C LYS A 21 29.76 -2.07 -13.64
N PHE A 22 28.98 -1.00 -13.88
CA PHE A 22 28.20 -0.34 -12.83
C PHE A 22 27.15 -1.29 -12.23
N ILE A 23 26.35 -1.96 -13.07
CA ILE A 23 25.35 -2.92 -12.61
C ILE A 23 26.00 -4.08 -11.86
N ASN A 24 27.10 -4.65 -12.35
CA ASN A 24 27.77 -5.74 -11.65
C ASN A 24 28.42 -5.30 -10.33
N GLN A 25 28.84 -4.04 -10.23
CA GLN A 25 29.42 -3.49 -9.00
C GLN A 25 28.36 -3.25 -7.91
N PHE A 26 27.20 -2.70 -8.27
CA PHE A 26 26.16 -2.31 -7.31
C PHE A 26 25.02 -3.33 -7.16
N PHE A 27 24.76 -4.10 -8.21
CA PHE A 27 23.71 -5.11 -8.33
C PHE A 27 24.27 -6.41 -8.92
N PRO A 28 25.24 -7.05 -8.25
CA PRO A 28 25.87 -8.26 -8.75
C PRO A 28 24.81 -9.34 -9.07
N PRO A 29 25.04 -10.18 -10.10
CA PRO A 29 24.06 -11.19 -10.53
C PRO A 29 23.63 -12.14 -9.40
N SER A 30 24.53 -12.45 -8.47
CA SER A 30 24.25 -13.29 -7.30
C SER A 30 23.22 -12.65 -6.37
N LYS A 31 23.37 -11.36 -6.04
CA LYS A 31 22.42 -10.61 -5.21
C LYS A 31 21.07 -10.48 -5.92
N THR A 32 21.08 -10.19 -7.22
CA THR A 32 19.86 -10.12 -8.04
C THR A 32 19.13 -11.46 -8.04
N THR A 33 19.85 -12.57 -8.21
CA THR A 33 19.27 -13.92 -8.19
C THR A 33 18.69 -14.27 -6.82
N TYR A 34 19.40 -13.95 -5.74
CA TYR A 34 18.92 -14.14 -4.38
C TYR A 34 17.60 -13.40 -4.13
N LEU A 35 17.57 -12.09 -4.41
CA LEU A 35 16.36 -11.28 -4.24
C LEU A 35 15.20 -11.78 -5.11
N ARG A 36 15.47 -12.24 -6.33
CA ARG A 36 14.46 -12.87 -7.19
C ARG A 36 13.84 -14.10 -6.52
N ASN A 37 14.68 -14.95 -5.94
CA ASN A 37 14.21 -16.15 -5.25
C ASN A 37 13.44 -15.80 -3.98
N GLU A 38 13.85 -14.78 -3.23
CA GLU A 38 13.10 -14.32 -2.05
C GLU A 38 11.71 -13.79 -2.42
N ILE A 39 11.60 -13.07 -3.54
CA ILE A 39 10.30 -12.58 -4.05
C ILE A 39 9.44 -13.76 -4.52
N THR A 40 9.96 -14.63 -5.39
CA THR A 40 9.19 -15.76 -5.93
C THR A 40 8.75 -16.76 -4.85
N ASN A 41 9.55 -16.95 -3.81
CA ASN A 41 9.23 -17.84 -2.69
C ASN A 41 8.72 -17.07 -1.46
N PHE A 42 8.25 -15.84 -1.64
CA PHE A 42 7.73 -15.05 -0.54
C PHE A 42 6.59 -15.79 0.15
N LEU A 43 6.58 -15.76 1.48
CA LEU A 43 5.53 -16.37 2.29
C LEU A 43 5.33 -15.51 3.53
N GLN A 44 4.08 -15.17 3.83
CA GLN A 44 3.73 -14.48 5.06
C GLN A 44 4.13 -15.36 6.26
N LYS A 45 4.88 -14.79 7.20
CA LYS A 45 5.32 -15.55 8.38
C LYS A 45 4.14 -15.76 9.35
N PRO A 46 4.10 -16.85 10.13
CA PRO A 46 2.95 -17.16 11.01
C PRO A 46 2.57 -16.06 12.03
N ASN A 47 3.52 -15.22 12.43
CA ASN A 47 3.32 -14.13 13.40
C ASN A 47 3.28 -12.75 12.73
N GLU A 48 3.35 -12.69 11.41
CA GLU A 48 3.40 -11.45 10.65
C GLU A 48 1.99 -11.03 10.25
N THR A 49 1.65 -9.78 10.56
CA THR A 49 0.37 -9.21 10.18
C THR A 49 0.34 -8.90 8.69
N PHE A 50 -0.84 -8.83 8.09
CA PHE A 50 -1.01 -8.47 6.67
C PHE A 50 -0.23 -7.22 6.25
N ASN A 51 -0.24 -6.18 7.10
CA ASN A 51 0.46 -4.93 6.81
C ASN A 51 1.99 -5.14 6.80
N GLU A 52 2.53 -5.89 7.76
CA GLU A 52 3.97 -6.19 7.80
C GLU A 52 4.40 -7.03 6.59
N ALA A 53 3.60 -8.04 6.20
CA ALA A 53 3.87 -8.83 5.01
C ALA A 53 3.87 -7.98 3.74
N TRP A 54 2.92 -7.04 3.61
CA TRP A 54 2.88 -6.12 2.47
C TRP A 54 4.08 -5.16 2.43
N GLU A 55 4.49 -4.60 3.58
CA GLU A 55 5.69 -3.77 3.66
C GLU A 55 6.96 -4.58 3.34
N SER A 56 7.07 -5.80 3.86
CA SER A 56 8.19 -6.72 3.62
C SER A 56 8.37 -7.02 2.13
N LEU A 57 7.27 -7.34 1.42
CA LEU A 57 7.32 -7.54 -0.03
C LEU A 57 7.73 -6.27 -0.78
N LYS A 58 7.20 -5.10 -0.41
CA LYS A 58 7.60 -3.81 -1.02
C LYS A 58 9.08 -3.51 -0.83
N ASP A 59 9.62 -3.82 0.35
CA ASP A 59 11.05 -3.62 0.63
C ASP A 59 11.94 -4.58 -0.15
N LEU A 60 11.49 -5.81 -0.42
CA LEU A 60 12.18 -6.72 -1.35
C LEU A 60 12.17 -6.16 -2.79
N LEU A 61 11.01 -5.69 -3.27
CA LEU A 61 10.88 -5.12 -4.61
C LEU A 61 11.75 -3.86 -4.80
N ARG A 62 11.85 -2.99 -3.79
CA ARG A 62 12.72 -1.80 -3.81
C ARG A 62 14.21 -2.12 -3.92
N GLN A 63 14.63 -3.30 -3.44
CA GLN A 63 16.03 -3.75 -3.54
C GLN A 63 16.41 -4.28 -4.92
N CYS A 64 15.41 -4.54 -5.78
CA CYS A 64 15.57 -5.05 -7.15
C CYS A 64 14.94 -4.13 -8.20
N PRO A 65 15.33 -2.84 -8.28
CA PRO A 65 14.67 -1.86 -9.17
C PRO A 65 14.85 -2.17 -10.67
N HIS A 66 15.91 -2.89 -11.03
CA HIS A 66 16.25 -3.27 -12.41
C HIS A 66 15.53 -4.53 -12.89
N TYR A 67 14.99 -5.34 -11.99
CA TYR A 67 14.31 -6.59 -12.32
C TYR A 67 12.80 -6.36 -12.26
N GLY A 68 12.25 -5.86 -13.37
CA GLY A 68 10.86 -5.40 -13.50
C GLY A 68 9.83 -6.52 -13.45
N PHE A 69 9.51 -7.01 -12.26
CA PHE A 69 8.30 -7.80 -12.05
C PHE A 69 7.08 -6.98 -12.44
N SER A 70 6.19 -7.54 -13.26
CA SER A 70 4.92 -6.87 -13.58
C SER A 70 4.08 -6.73 -12.32
N GLU A 71 3.25 -5.68 -12.24
CA GLU A 71 2.32 -5.48 -11.11
C GLU A 71 1.44 -6.72 -10.89
N LEU A 72 0.96 -7.33 -11.98
CA LEU A 72 0.20 -8.58 -11.92
C LEU A 72 0.98 -9.70 -11.23
N HIS A 73 2.26 -9.90 -11.58
CA HIS A 73 3.08 -10.92 -10.95
C HIS A 73 3.34 -10.62 -9.47
N GLN A 74 3.53 -9.35 -9.11
CA GLN A 74 3.70 -8.94 -7.71
C GLN A 74 2.44 -9.22 -6.88
N LEU A 75 1.25 -8.92 -7.44
CA LEU A 75 -0.04 -9.15 -6.79
C LEU A 75 -0.34 -10.65 -6.64
N ASP A 76 -0.08 -11.44 -7.68
CA ASP A 76 -0.24 -12.90 -7.64
C ASP A 76 0.70 -13.54 -6.60
N THR A 77 1.98 -13.13 -6.63
CA THR A 77 2.97 -13.57 -5.63
C THR A 77 2.51 -13.23 -4.22
N PHE A 78 2.05 -11.99 -3.99
CA PHE A 78 1.59 -11.57 -2.68
C PHE A 78 0.38 -12.37 -2.23
N TYR A 79 -0.66 -12.50 -3.06
CA TYR A 79 -1.88 -13.23 -2.72
C TYR A 79 -1.58 -14.69 -2.37
N ASN A 80 -0.81 -15.39 -3.20
CA ASN A 80 -0.46 -16.80 -2.98
C ASN A 80 0.41 -17.02 -1.73
N ALA A 81 1.14 -16.00 -1.30
CA ALA A 81 1.98 -16.01 -0.11
C ALA A 81 1.24 -15.76 1.20
N LEU A 82 -0.01 -15.27 1.14
CA LEU A 82 -0.79 -14.94 2.33
C LEU A 82 -1.32 -16.18 3.04
N ASN A 83 -1.55 -16.05 4.34
CA ASN A 83 -2.32 -17.05 5.06
C ASN A 83 -3.80 -17.06 4.59
N PRO A 84 -4.54 -18.18 4.76
CA PRO A 84 -5.91 -18.30 4.27
C PRO A 84 -6.87 -17.22 4.77
N ASN A 85 -6.74 -16.77 6.03
CA ASN A 85 -7.62 -15.75 6.57
C ASN A 85 -7.43 -14.39 5.88
N ASP A 86 -6.19 -14.06 5.51
CA ASP A 86 -5.89 -12.83 4.79
C ASP A 86 -6.28 -12.91 3.31
N GLN A 87 -6.20 -14.11 2.69
CA GLN A 87 -6.75 -14.37 1.36
C GLN A 87 -8.27 -14.18 1.33
N ASP A 88 -9.00 -14.86 2.24
CA ASP A 88 -10.47 -14.75 2.35
C ASP A 88 -10.92 -13.30 2.58
N ALA A 89 -10.15 -12.54 3.36
CA ALA A 89 -10.43 -11.13 3.61
C ALA A 89 -10.24 -10.26 2.36
N LEU A 90 -9.26 -10.57 1.50
CA LEU A 90 -9.08 -9.89 0.22
C LEU A 90 -10.20 -10.23 -0.77
N ASP A 91 -10.57 -11.50 -0.88
CA ASP A 91 -11.67 -11.94 -1.74
C ASP A 91 -13.00 -11.31 -1.30
N SER A 92 -13.26 -11.28 0.01
CA SER A 92 -14.44 -10.62 0.56
C SER A 92 -14.47 -9.13 0.24
N ALA A 93 -13.33 -8.44 0.31
CA ALA A 93 -13.23 -7.02 -0.03
C ALA A 93 -13.34 -6.76 -1.54
N ALA A 94 -12.92 -7.72 -2.38
CA ALA A 94 -13.09 -7.68 -3.83
C ALA A 94 -14.54 -8.01 -4.27
N GLY A 95 -15.33 -8.65 -3.40
CA GLY A 95 -16.67 -9.15 -3.73
C GLY A 95 -16.62 -10.38 -4.64
N GLY A 96 -15.58 -11.21 -4.51
CA GLY A 96 -15.28 -12.36 -5.37
C GLY A 96 -13.78 -12.65 -5.35
N ASN A 97 -13.27 -13.46 -6.28
CA ASN A 97 -11.84 -13.72 -6.37
C ASN A 97 -11.06 -12.40 -6.56
N PHE A 98 -10.11 -12.15 -5.68
CA PHE A 98 -9.25 -10.97 -5.70
C PHE A 98 -8.43 -10.90 -6.99
N LEU A 99 -7.92 -12.03 -7.49
CA LEU A 99 -7.07 -12.08 -8.68
C LEU A 99 -7.83 -11.87 -10.00
N ASP A 100 -9.16 -11.85 -9.99
CA ASP A 100 -9.98 -11.52 -11.17
C ASP A 100 -10.10 -10.00 -11.39
N LYS A 101 -9.68 -9.19 -10.41
CA LYS A 101 -9.74 -7.73 -10.50
C LYS A 101 -8.57 -7.18 -11.31
N ILE A 102 -8.74 -5.96 -11.83
CA ILE A 102 -7.65 -5.25 -12.49
C ILE A 102 -6.59 -4.84 -11.45
N PRO A 103 -5.29 -4.76 -11.80
CA PRO A 103 -4.20 -4.48 -10.85
C PRO A 103 -4.42 -3.25 -9.97
N ARG A 104 -5.00 -2.19 -10.55
CA ARG A 104 -5.30 -0.95 -9.84
C ARG A 104 -6.31 -1.16 -8.70
N GLU A 105 -7.33 -1.99 -8.92
CA GLU A 105 -8.32 -2.32 -7.90
C GLU A 105 -7.70 -3.21 -6.82
N CYS A 106 -6.91 -4.21 -7.20
CA CYS A 106 -6.17 -5.06 -6.27
C CYS A 106 -5.31 -4.24 -5.31
N LEU A 107 -4.51 -3.30 -5.85
CA LEU A 107 -3.69 -2.39 -5.04
C LEU A 107 -4.54 -1.55 -4.10
N SER A 108 -5.65 -0.99 -4.58
CA SER A 108 -6.55 -0.20 -3.74
C SER A 108 -7.14 -1.00 -2.58
N ILE A 109 -7.47 -2.28 -2.80
CA ILE A 109 -8.01 -3.16 -1.76
C ILE A 109 -6.92 -3.50 -0.72
N ILE A 110 -5.71 -3.84 -1.18
CA ILE A 110 -4.56 -4.09 -0.31
C ILE A 110 -4.26 -2.87 0.55
N GLU A 111 -4.18 -1.68 -0.05
CA GLU A 111 -3.93 -0.42 0.65
C GLU A 111 -5.05 -0.09 1.65
N SER A 112 -6.30 -0.34 1.28
CA SER A 112 -7.43 -0.13 2.20
C SER A 112 -7.31 -1.03 3.43
N LYS A 113 -7.09 -2.34 3.22
CA LYS A 113 -6.91 -3.33 4.30
C LYS A 113 -5.68 -3.02 5.16
N SER A 114 -4.57 -2.61 4.56
CA SER A 114 -3.34 -2.26 5.27
C SER A 114 -3.50 -0.98 6.13
N ASN A 115 -4.38 -0.06 5.73
CA ASN A 115 -4.66 1.21 6.43
C ASN A 115 -5.80 1.16 7.47
N VAL A 116 -6.51 0.03 7.63
CA VAL A 116 -7.66 -0.10 8.57
C VAL A 116 -7.32 0.31 10.01
N ARG A 117 -6.04 0.28 10.42
CA ARG A 117 -5.61 0.71 11.75
C ARG A 117 -5.73 2.23 11.97
N TYR A 118 -5.72 3.07 10.94
CA TYR A 118 -5.83 4.53 11.10
C TYR A 118 -7.27 5.00 11.35
N SER A 119 -8.26 4.25 10.85
CA SER A 119 -9.69 4.62 10.94
C SER A 119 -10.34 4.24 12.27
N ARG A 120 -9.89 3.15 12.91
CA ARG A 120 -10.44 2.72 14.22
C ARG A 120 -10.09 3.68 15.36
N SER A 121 -9.01 4.45 15.24
CA SER A 121 -8.65 5.48 16.22
C SER A 121 -9.59 6.69 16.20
N ARG A 122 -10.28 6.99 15.08
CA ARG A 122 -11.16 8.17 14.99
C ARG A 122 -12.60 7.94 15.46
N ILE A 123 -13.01 6.68 15.60
CA ILE A 123 -14.39 6.36 16.03
C ILE A 123 -14.51 6.33 17.57
N THR A 124 -13.41 6.03 18.28
CA THR A 124 -13.42 5.97 19.76
C THR A 124 -13.48 7.33 20.44
N ASP A 125 -13.06 8.41 19.80
CA ASP A 125 -13.13 9.77 20.39
C ASP A 125 -14.53 10.40 20.31
N VAL A 126 -15.43 9.89 19.47
CA VAL A 126 -16.79 10.47 19.33
C VAL A 126 -17.77 9.88 20.35
N ARG A 127 -17.54 8.67 20.87
CA ARG A 127 -18.52 7.96 21.72
C ARG A 127 -18.34 8.21 23.24
N ALA A 128 -17.33 8.95 23.67
CA ALA A 128 -17.11 9.22 25.10
C ALA A 128 -17.88 10.43 25.67
N ASN A 129 -18.68 11.15 24.87
CA ASN A 129 -19.40 12.35 25.34
C ASN A 129 -20.90 12.32 24.99
N THR A 130 -21.68 11.46 25.67
CA THR A 130 -23.16 11.55 25.65
C THR A 130 -23.82 11.48 27.03
N ASN A 131 -23.08 11.55 28.15
CA ASN A 131 -23.65 11.46 29.51
C ASN A 131 -23.35 12.68 30.40
N ALA A 132 -23.33 13.89 29.85
CA ALA A 132 -23.33 15.12 30.66
C ALA A 132 -24.78 15.65 30.81
N PRO A 133 -25.30 15.86 32.03
CA PRO A 133 -26.63 16.43 32.23
C PRO A 133 -26.73 17.87 31.68
N LEU A 134 -27.83 18.15 30.98
CA LEU A 134 -28.20 19.46 30.44
C LEU A 134 -28.26 20.53 31.55
N PRO A 135 -27.74 21.76 31.32
CA PRO A 135 -27.98 22.87 32.22
C PRO A 135 -29.44 23.34 32.10
N SER A 136 -30.11 23.50 33.24
CA SER A 136 -31.50 23.95 33.35
C SER A 136 -31.69 25.35 32.75
N SER A 137 -32.41 25.43 31.64
CA SER A 137 -33.04 26.66 31.18
C SER A 137 -34.47 26.71 31.71
N SER A 138 -34.73 27.62 32.64
CA SER A 138 -36.07 27.90 33.15
C SER A 138 -36.93 28.56 32.06
N PRO A 139 -38.20 28.17 31.91
CA PRO A 139 -39.19 29.02 31.27
C PRO A 139 -40.30 29.37 32.27
N SER A 140 -40.60 30.65 32.43
CA SER A 140 -42.01 31.07 32.46
C SER A 140 -42.13 32.58 32.32
N ASN A 141 -42.68 32.99 31.18
CA ASN A 141 -43.21 34.32 30.95
C ASN A 141 -44.44 34.51 31.85
N SER A 142 -44.44 35.56 32.68
CA SER A 142 -45.66 36.06 33.31
C SER A 142 -45.89 37.49 32.81
N PHE A 143 -46.99 37.64 32.08
CA PHE A 143 -47.58 38.91 31.68
C PHE A 143 -47.98 39.71 32.92
N ASP A 144 -47.66 41.00 32.97
CA ASP A 144 -48.56 41.98 33.60
C ASP A 144 -48.48 43.34 32.90
N LEU A 145 -49.65 43.77 32.44
CA LEU A 145 -49.94 45.06 31.82
C LEU A 145 -50.20 46.08 32.92
N GLN A 146 -49.47 47.20 32.98
CA GLN A 146 -50.06 48.46 33.43
C GLN A 146 -49.59 49.64 32.58
N GLN A 147 -50.62 50.31 32.05
CA GLN A 147 -50.59 51.51 31.24
C GLN A 147 -50.37 52.77 32.10
N ILE A 148 -49.84 53.76 31.38
CA ILE A 148 -49.71 55.18 31.65
C ILE A 148 -50.97 55.79 32.30
N ALA A 149 -50.76 56.63 33.31
CA ALA A 149 -51.53 57.87 33.48
C ALA A 149 -50.59 58.96 34.04
N ALA A 150 -50.81 60.18 33.55
CA ALA A 150 -50.02 61.39 33.77
C ALA A 150 -50.10 61.94 35.21
#